data_AF-A0A399EI52-F1
#
_entry.id   AF-A0A399EI52-F1
#
_cell.length_a   1.000
_cell.length_b   1.000
_cell.length_c   1.000
_cell.angle_alpha   90.00
_cell.angle_beta   90.00
_cell.angle_gamma   90.00
#
_symmetry.space_group_name_H-M   'P 1'
#
loop_
_entity.id
_entity.type
_entity.pdbx_description
1 polymer ?
#
loop_
_entity_poly.entity_id
_entity_poly.type
_entity_poly.pdbx_seq_one_letter_code
_entity_poly.pdbx_strand_id
1 'polypeptide(L)' 'MLANDAISLEIRQGEILGIFGPNGAGKTTLVRQMVALLRPSSGCIDLLGQDVVRHPSLVPRYVSFYG' A
#
# COMPACT_ATOMS: atom_id res chain seq x y z
N MET A 1 5.96 -10.39 -15.74
CA MET A 1 4.55 -10.19 -15.35
C MET A 1 4.51 -9.09 -14.31
N LEU A 2 3.60 -8.12 -14.43
CA LEU A 2 3.42 -7.07 -13.42
C LEU A 2 2.66 -7.66 -12.22
N ALA A 3 3.11 -7.37 -11.01
CA ALA A 3 2.42 -7.82 -9.80
C ALA A 3 1.13 -7.01 -9.56
N ASN A 4 1.20 -5.70 -9.80
CA ASN A 4 0.09 -4.76 -9.69
C ASN A 4 0.11 -3.90 -10.97
N ASP A 5 -1.05 -3.61 -11.55
CA ASP A 5 -1.18 -2.81 -12.77
C ASP A 5 -2.24 -1.72 -12.57
N ALA A 6 -1.81 -0.46 -12.64
CA ALA A 6 -2.64 0.75 -12.56
C ALA A 6 -3.72 0.76 -11.45
N ILE A 7 -3.40 0.28 -10.25
CA ILE A 7 -4.34 0.26 -9.13
C ILE A 7 -4.58 1.69 -8.62
N SER A 8 -5.86 2.08 -8.55
CA SER A 8 -6.31 3.32 -7.90
C SER A 8 -7.28 2.95 -6.78
N LEU A 9 -6.97 3.37 -5.55
CA LEU A 9 -7.79 3.11 -4.36
C LEU A 9 -7.71 4.29 -3.40
N GLU A 10 -8.80 4.55 -2.69
CA GLU A 10 -8.89 5.50 -1.58
C GLU A 10 -9.53 4.76 -0.41
N ILE A 11 -8.95 4.87 0.79
CA ILE A 11 -9.50 4.29 2.01
C ILE A 11 -9.71 5.43 3.00
N ARG A 12 -10.94 5.64 3.42
CA ARG A 12 -11.30 6.71 4.35
C ARG A 12 -11.17 6.24 5.79
N GLN A 13 -11.10 7.22 6.70
CA GLN A 13 -11.06 6.93 8.12
C GLN A 13 -12.30 6.12 8.55
N GLY A 14 -12.06 5.00 9.24
CA GLY A 14 -13.12 4.09 9.70
C GLY A 14 -13.52 3.02 8.68
N GLU A 15 -13.00 3.05 7.46
CA GLU A 15 -13.24 2.00 6.47
C GLU A 15 -12.34 0.79 6.68
N ILE A 16 -12.88 -0.39 6.35
CA ILE A 16 -12.13 -1.65 6.34
C ILE A 16 -12.04 -2.12 4.89
N LEU A 17 -10.82 -2.24 4.36
CA LEU A 17 -10.55 -2.78 3.04
C LEU A 17 -10.14 -4.26 3.13
N GLY A 18 -10.85 -5.13 2.41
CA GLY A 18 -10.45 -6.52 2.18
C GLY A 18 -9.85 -6.70 0.78
N ILE A 19 -8.68 -7.35 0.68
CA ILE A 19 -8.00 -7.63 -0.59
C ILE A 19 -8.09 -9.13 -0.87
N PHE A 20 -8.77 -9.51 -1.95
CA PHE A 20 -9.03 -10.91 -2.32
C PHE A 20 -8.51 -11.24 -3.72
N GLY A 21 -8.17 -12.51 -3.95
CA GLY A 21 -7.66 -13.00 -5.24
C GLY A 21 -6.78 -14.24 -5.09
N PRO A 22 -6.44 -14.93 -6.21
CA PRO A 22 -5.64 -16.15 -6.18
C PRO A 22 -4.19 -15.88 -5.73
N ASN A 23 -3.45 -16.95 -5.43
CA ASN A 23 -2.01 -16.85 -5.15
C ASN A 23 -1.28 -16.26 -6.37
N GLY A 24 -0.34 -15.35 -6.14
CA GLY A 24 0.36 -14.63 -7.20
C GLY A 24 -0.36 -13.38 -7.73
N ALA A 25 -1.60 -13.09 -7.32
CA ALA A 25 -2.37 -11.92 -7.79
C ALA A 25 -1.88 -10.54 -7.25
N GLY A 26 -0.71 -10.47 -6.63
CA GLY A 26 -0.14 -9.19 -6.15
C GLY A 26 -0.61 -8.69 -4.78
N LYS A 27 -1.49 -9.40 -4.07
CA LYS A 27 -2.06 -8.95 -2.76
C LYS A 27 -0.99 -8.53 -1.74
N THR A 28 -0.03 -9.41 -1.45
CA THR A 28 1.06 -9.12 -0.50
C THR A 28 1.97 -8.00 -1.01
N THR A 29 2.18 -7.92 -2.33
CA THR A 29 2.92 -6.84 -2.97
C THR A 29 2.24 -5.50 -2.74
N LEU A 30 0.93 -5.43 -2.96
CA LEU A 30 0.11 -4.23 -2.75
C LEU A 30 0.13 -3.79 -1.28
N VAL A 31 -0.12 -4.70 -0.34
CA VAL A 31 -0.08 -4.38 1.10
C VAL A 31 1.30 -3.84 1.51
N ARG A 32 2.38 -4.52 1.11
CA ARG A 32 3.75 -4.05 1.41
C ARG A 32 4.05 -2.69 0.77
N GLN A 33 3.50 -2.40 -0.41
CA GLN A 33 3.61 -1.07 -1.03
C GLN A 33 2.87 -0.01 -0.23
N MET A 34 1.63 -0.27 0.18
CA MET A 34 0.82 0.66 0.99
C MET A 34 1.51 1.05 2.31
N VAL A 35 2.24 0.12 2.92
CA VAL A 35 2.99 0.36 4.16
C VAL A 35 4.48 0.70 3.93
N ALA A 36 4.85 1.09 2.72
CA ALA A 36 6.21 1.45 2.31
C ALA A 36 7.31 0.43 2.63
N LEU A 37 6.97 -0.85 2.85
CA LEU A 37 7.91 -1.96 2.94
C LEU A 37 8.42 -2.41 1.56
N LEU A 38 7.73 -2.00 0.50
CA LEU A 38 8.13 -2.23 -0.88
C LEU A 38 7.85 -0.96 -1.70
N ARG A 39 8.86 -0.47 -2.43
CA ARG A 39 8.66 0.69 -3.30
C ARG A 39 7.83 0.32 -4.53
N PRO A 40 6.80 1.08 -4.91
CA PRO A 40 6.10 0.85 -6.18
C PRO A 40 7.01 1.22 -7.37
N SER A 41 6.85 0.52 -8.49
CA SER A 41 7.62 0.81 -9.71
C SER A 41 7.26 2.17 -10.32
N SER A 42 6.03 2.63 -10.12
CA SER A 42 5.53 3.94 -10.54
C SER A 42 4.31 4.34 -9.68
N GLY A 43 3.88 5.60 -9.78
CA GLY A 43 2.75 6.14 -9.00
C GLY A 43 3.14 6.72 -7.64
N CYS A 44 2.14 7.02 -6.83
CA CYS A 44 2.27 7.58 -5.49
C CYS A 44 1.38 6.82 -4.49
N ILE A 45 1.73 6.94 -3.21
CA ILE A 45 0.93 6.42 -2.10
C ILE A 45 0.98 7.49 -1.02
N ASP A 46 -0.20 7.96 -0.63
CA ASP A 46 -0.37 8.97 0.39
C ASP A 46 -1.07 8.37 1.62
N LEU A 47 -0.47 8.53 2.79
CA LEU A 47 -1.09 8.18 4.07
C LEU A 47 -1.33 9.45 4.87
N LEU A 48 -2.60 9.79 5.12
CA LEU A 48 -2.99 10.97 5.89
C LEU A 48 -2.32 12.27 5.38
N GLY A 49 -2.25 12.40 4.04
CA GLY A 49 -1.64 13.56 3.36
C GLY A 49 -0.11 13.56 3.31
N GLN A 50 0.55 12.44 3.63
CA GLN A 50 1.99 12.28 3.52
C GLN A 50 2.35 11.32 2.39
N ASP A 51 3.18 11.77 1.43
CA ASP A 51 3.78 10.90 0.42
C ASP A 51 4.78 9.95 1.10
N VAL A 52 4.37 8.70 1.28
CA VAL A 52 5.17 7.68 1.97
C VAL A 52 6.16 6.97 1.04
N VAL A 53 6.05 7.17 -0.27
CA VAL A 53 7.06 6.68 -1.22
C VAL A 53 8.32 7.53 -1.12
N ARG A 54 8.17 8.84 -0.91
CA ARG A 54 9.30 9.77 -0.68
C ARG A 54 9.77 9.79 0.77
N HIS A 55 8.86 9.55 1.72
CA HIS A 55 9.17 9.61 3.15
C HIS A 55 8.75 8.33 3.89
N PRO A 56 9.34 7.16 3.57
CA PRO A 56 8.93 5.87 4.15
C PRO A 56 9.11 5.80 5.66
N SER A 57 10.03 6.59 6.24
CA SER A 57 10.25 6.68 7.69
C SER A 57 9.06 7.24 8.47
N LEU A 58 8.06 7.83 7.79
CA LEU A 58 6.84 8.32 8.43
C LEU A 58 5.81 7.21 8.67
N VAL A 59 5.85 6.10 7.91
CA VAL A 59 4.81 5.06 7.98
C VAL A 59 4.58 4.48 9.38
N PRO A 60 5.63 4.17 10.18
CA PRO A 60 5.42 3.62 11.53
C PRO A 60 4.69 4.56 12.50
N ARG A 61 4.53 5.85 12.15
CA ARG A 61 3.74 6.81 12.95
C ARG A 61 2.23 6.66 12.73
N TYR A 62 1.83 6.03 11.63
CA TYR A 62 0.43 5.95 11.20
C TYR A 62 -0.09 4.51 11.10
N VAL A 63 0.81 3.55 10.88
CA VAL A 63 0.44 2.17 10.59
C VAL A 63 1.15 1.22 11.53
N SER A 64 0.37 0.38 12.20
CA SER A 64 0.85 -0.88 12.77
C SER A 64 0.70 -1.99 11.74
N PHE A 65 1.80 -2.70 11.45
CA PHE A 65 1.81 -3.78 10.48
C PHE A 65 1.97 -5.13 11.20
N TYR A 66 1.01 -6.03 10.99
CA TYR A 66 1.04 -7.40 11.48
C TYR A 66 1.09 -8.34 10.27
N GLY A 67 2.10 -9.19 10.23
CA GLY A 67 2.35 -10.14 9.14
C GLY A 67 2.65 -11.53 9.66
#